data_AF-A0A8S9YI68-F1
#
_entry.id   AF-A0A8S9YI68-F1
#
_cell.length_a   1.000
_cell.length_b   1.000
_cell.length_c   1.000
_cell.angle_alpha   90.00
_cell.angle_beta   90.00
_cell.angle_gamma   90.00
#
_symmetry.space_group_name_H-M   'P 1'
#
loop_
_entity.id
_entity.type
_entity.pdbx_description
1 polymer ?
#
loop_
_entity_poly.entity_id
_entity_poly.type
_entity_poly.pdbx_seq_one_letter_code
_entity_poly.pdbx_strand_id
1 'polypeptide(L)'
;MPTDMRRACMQQNEELYCYLVTKISWKGSYKRLLTIGTVGITTYNKDTLRVTNQWRHDEVLGVRPDSTVKPSQPHLQRLVLTLSDTNRKRQEMTFASEYRVDVLTDLLRFRDRFTQRMNSGLLQAPIEKTAVT
;
A
#
# COMPACT_ATOMS: atom_id res chain seq x y z
N MET A 1 15.47 13.12 20.97
CA MET A 1 14.40 12.57 20.11
C MET A 1 14.39 11.08 20.28
N PRO A 2 13.23 10.42 20.52
CA PRO A 2 13.16 8.96 20.48
C PRO A 2 13.77 8.46 19.18
N THR A 3 14.62 7.43 19.24
CA THR A 3 15.33 6.87 18.10
C THR A 3 14.36 6.65 16.95
N ASP A 4 14.64 7.25 15.80
CA ASP A 4 13.80 7.10 14.63
C ASP A 4 13.76 5.61 14.24
N MET A 5 12.62 4.97 14.43
CA MET A 5 12.44 3.53 14.20
C MET A 5 12.21 3.20 12.71
N ARG A 6 12.46 4.16 11.81
CA ARG A 6 12.39 3.92 10.37
C ARG A 6 13.41 2.86 9.94
N ARG A 7 12.99 1.98 9.03
CA ARG A 7 13.89 1.11 8.26
C ARG A 7 14.95 1.96 7.57
N ALA A 8 16.17 1.45 7.41
CA ALA A 8 17.25 2.17 6.72
C ALA A 8 16.84 2.66 5.32
N CYS A 9 16.09 1.83 4.58
CA CYS A 9 15.56 2.18 3.26
C CYS A 9 14.45 3.24 3.26
N MET A 10 14.01 3.70 4.43
CA MET A 10 12.94 4.70 4.63
C MET A 10 13.46 5.99 5.29
N GLN A 11 14.78 6.14 5.51
CA GLN A 11 15.36 7.30 6.20
C GLN A 11 15.14 8.63 5.45
N GLN A 12 15.10 8.58 4.11
CA GLN A 12 14.86 9.74 3.25
C GLN A 12 13.38 9.90 2.88
N ASN A 13 12.47 9.16 3.53
CA ASN A 13 11.05 9.27 3.24
C ASN A 13 10.46 10.55 3.83
N GLU A 14 10.00 11.44 2.96
CA GLU A 14 9.24 12.63 3.33
C GLU A 14 7.75 12.32 3.20
N GLU A 15 6.96 12.56 4.25
CA GLU A 15 5.52 12.30 4.22
C GLU A 15 4.81 13.40 3.43
N LEU A 16 4.06 13.03 2.39
CA LEU A 16 3.36 13.97 1.50
C LEU A 16 1.87 14.06 1.85
N TYR A 17 1.28 12.95 2.26
CA TYR A 17 -0.13 12.85 2.65
C TYR A 17 -0.25 12.12 3.99
N CYS A 18 -1.21 12.52 4.81
CA CYS A 18 -1.44 11.94 6.14
C CYS A 18 -2.93 11.84 6.44
N TYR A 19 -3.38 10.63 6.78
CA TYR A 19 -4.78 10.33 7.03
C TYR A 19 -4.96 9.63 8.37
N LEU A 20 -5.90 10.10 9.19
CA LEU A 20 -6.36 9.33 10.34
C LEU A 20 -7.27 8.19 9.85
N VAL A 21 -6.84 6.96 10.06
CA VAL A 21 -7.57 5.76 9.62
C VAL A 21 -7.86 4.82 10.78
N THR A 22 -8.88 3.98 10.63
CA THR A 22 -9.08 2.82 11.50
C THR A 22 -8.47 1.60 10.82
N LYS A 23 -7.39 1.06 11.37
CA LYS A 23 -6.82 -0.21 10.91
C LYS A 23 -7.67 -1.37 11.47
N ILE A 24 -8.09 -2.26 10.59
CA ILE A 24 -8.85 -3.46 10.95
C ILE A 24 -7.90 -4.66 10.93
N SER A 25 -7.92 -5.45 11.99
CA SER A 25 -7.06 -6.62 12.14
C SER A 25 -7.73 -7.70 12.98
N TRP A 26 -7.10 -8.87 13.05
CA TRP A 26 -7.55 -9.95 13.93
C TRP A 26 -7.54 -9.57 15.42
N LYS A 27 -6.67 -8.65 15.84
CA LYS A 27 -6.64 -8.10 17.21
C LYS A 27 -7.73 -7.05 17.48
N GLY A 28 -8.60 -6.81 16.51
CA GLY A 28 -9.61 -5.74 16.53
C GLY A 28 -9.21 -4.52 15.72
N SER A 29 -9.96 -3.44 15.96
CA SER A 29 -9.91 -2.19 15.19
C SER A 29 -9.34 -1.07 16.03
N TYR A 30 -8.42 -0.29 15.47
CA TYR A 30 -7.77 0.81 16.19
C TYR A 30 -7.31 1.93 15.26
N LYS A 31 -7.17 3.14 15.80
CA LYS A 31 -6.76 4.31 15.04
C LYS A 31 -5.24 4.34 14.78
N ARG A 32 -4.86 4.72 13.56
CA ARG A 32 -3.49 4.94 13.10
C ARG A 32 -3.44 6.15 12.18
N LEU A 33 -2.30 6.82 12.11
CA LEU A 33 -2.01 7.67 10.97
C LEU A 33 -1.49 6.79 9.85
N LEU A 34 -2.09 6.85 8.68
CA LEU A 34 -1.60 6.28 7.44
C LEU A 34 -1.00 7.42 6.63
N THR A 35 0.29 7.30 6.31
CA THR A 35 1.02 8.31 5.56
C THR A 35 1.56 7.72 4.27
N ILE A 36 1.61 8.58 3.25
CA ILE A 36 2.12 8.27 1.93
C ILE A 36 3.23 9.28 1.66
N GLY A 37 4.45 8.78 1.50
CA GLY A 37 5.64 9.60 1.34
C GLY A 37 6.37 9.36 0.03
N THR A 38 7.49 10.05 -0.12
CA THR A 38 8.33 10.01 -1.33
C THR A 38 8.87 8.61 -1.64
N VAL A 39 9.18 7.82 -0.60
CA VAL A 39 9.78 6.48 -0.71
C VAL A 39 8.76 5.36 -0.49
N GLY A 40 7.74 5.59 0.34
CA GLY A 40 6.75 4.56 0.63
C GLY A 40 5.63 4.97 1.56
N ILE A 41 4.98 3.98 2.14
CA ILE A 41 3.83 4.11 3.05
C ILE A 41 4.30 3.82 4.47
N THR A 42 3.95 4.69 5.42
CA THR A 42 4.21 4.46 6.85
C THR A 42 2.92 4.53 7.65
N THR A 43 2.79 3.68 8.68
CA THR A 43 1.72 3.80 9.67
C THR A 43 2.28 4.18 11.04
N TYR A 44 1.65 5.14 11.70
CA TYR A 44 2.04 5.60 13.03
C TYR A 44 0.95 5.34 14.07
N ASN A 45 1.38 5.13 15.31
CA ASN A 45 0.49 5.30 16.45
C ASN A 45 -0.02 6.76 16.46
N LYS A 46 -1.34 6.95 16.57
CA LYS A 46 -1.95 8.29 16.46
C LYS A 46 -1.57 9.25 17.59
N ASP A 47 -1.22 8.73 18.76
CA ASP A 47 -0.99 9.53 19.96
C ASP A 47 0.51 9.78 20.18
N THR A 48 1.33 8.76 19.89
CA THR A 48 2.78 8.82 20.15
C THR A 48 3.62 9.13 18.93
N LEU A 49 3.01 9.13 17.73
CA LEU A 49 3.69 9.28 16.44
C LEU A 49 4.84 8.27 16.21
N ARG A 50 4.86 7.18 16.96
CA ARG A 50 5.83 6.10 16.75
C ARG A 50 5.44 5.31 15.50
N VAL A 51 6.43 5.06 14.65
CA VAL A 51 6.30 4.15 13.50
C VAL A 51 5.82 2.79 14.00
N THR A 52 4.83 2.22 13.31
CA THR A 52 4.30 0.89 13.62
C THR A 52 4.53 -0.10 12.49
N ASN A 53 4.47 0.35 11.23
CA ASN A 53 4.82 -0.45 10.06
C ASN A 53 5.26 0.47 8.93
N GLN A 54 6.05 -0.07 7.99
CA GLN A 54 6.57 0.65 6.84
C GLN A 54 6.74 -0.24 5.63
N TRP A 55 6.40 0.30 4.47
CA TRP A 55 6.54 -0.37 3.19
C TRP A 55 7.05 0.63 2.16
N ARG A 56 8.07 0.27 1.40
CA ARG A 56 8.43 1.02 0.20
C ARG A 56 7.32 0.88 -0.84
N HIS A 57 7.26 1.83 -1.76
CA HIS A 57 6.31 1.72 -2.88
C HIS A 57 6.47 0.41 -3.65
N ASP A 58 7.69 -0.09 -3.83
CA ASP A 58 7.95 -1.34 -4.56
C ASP A 58 7.67 -2.62 -3.76
N GLU A 59 7.19 -2.49 -2.52
CA GLU A 59 6.60 -3.58 -1.71
C GLU A 59 5.07 -3.56 -1.80
N VAL A 60 4.47 -2.55 -2.45
CA VAL A 60 3.02 -2.46 -2.66
C VAL A 60 2.65 -3.23 -3.92
N LEU A 61 1.75 -4.20 -3.78
CA LEU A 61 1.21 -4.98 -4.89
C LEU A 61 -0.05 -4.33 -5.47
N GLY A 62 -0.75 -3.52 -4.68
CA GLY A 62 -1.90 -2.74 -5.13
C GLY A 62 -2.78 -2.22 -3.99
N VAL A 63 -3.75 -1.39 -4.35
CA VAL A 63 -4.77 -0.87 -3.44
C VAL A 63 -6.13 -0.91 -4.12
N ARG A 64 -7.19 -1.18 -3.36
CA ARG A 64 -8.57 -1.22 -3.86
C ARG A 64 -9.59 -0.86 -2.77
N PRO A 65 -10.80 -0.43 -3.14
CA PRO A 65 -11.94 -0.50 -2.23
C PRO A 65 -12.14 -1.94 -1.72
N ASP A 66 -12.60 -2.07 -0.48
CA ASP A 66 -13.02 -3.38 0.04
C ASP A 66 -14.39 -3.76 -0.53
N SER A 67 -14.41 -4.73 -1.45
CA SER A 67 -15.62 -5.24 -2.09
C SER A 67 -16.56 -6.00 -1.15
N THR A 68 -16.10 -6.34 0.06
CA THR A 68 -16.95 -7.01 1.06
C THR A 68 -17.88 -6.04 1.79
N VAL A 69 -17.65 -4.72 1.64
CA VAL A 69 -18.54 -3.70 2.20
C VAL A 69 -19.81 -3.63 1.35
N LYS A 70 -20.93 -4.03 1.96
CA LYS A 70 -22.25 -3.97 1.31
C LYS A 70 -22.65 -2.50 1.07
N PRO A 71 -23.43 -2.22 0.01
CA PRO A 71 -23.98 -0.88 -0.24
C PRO A 71 -24.78 -0.30 0.95
N SER A 72 -25.37 -1.16 1.79
CA SER A 72 -26.09 -0.78 3.01
C SER A 72 -25.19 -0.37 4.18
N GLN A 73 -23.87 -0.55 4.09
CA GLN A 73 -22.90 -0.13 5.09
C GLN A 73 -21.90 0.89 4.52
N PRO A 74 -22.38 1.98 3.88
CA PRO A 74 -21.51 2.91 3.16
C PRO A 74 -20.55 3.62 4.12
N HIS A 75 -20.96 3.82 5.37
CA HIS A 75 -20.17 4.48 6.42
C HIS A 75 -18.87 3.75 6.78
N LEU A 76 -18.73 2.45 6.47
CA LEU A 76 -17.51 1.72 6.79
C LEU A 76 -16.32 2.15 5.91
N GLN A 77 -16.60 2.66 4.70
CA GLN A 77 -15.63 3.22 3.76
C GLN A 77 -14.24 2.54 3.82
N ARG A 78 -14.23 1.22 3.63
CA ARG A 78 -12.99 0.42 3.73
C ARG A 78 -12.22 0.35 2.43
N LEU A 79 -10.91 0.29 2.55
CA LEU A 79 -9.94 0.00 1.51
C LEU A 79 -9.00 -1.14 1.95
N VAL A 80 -8.48 -1.87 0.96
CA VAL A 80 -7.52 -2.94 1.15
C VAL A 80 -6.22 -2.55 0.46
N LEU A 81 -5.15 -2.50 1.24
CA LEU A 81 -3.77 -2.35 0.76
C LEU A 81 -3.14 -3.73 0.69
N THR A 82 -2.69 -4.14 -0.48
CA THR A 82 -2.02 -5.41 -0.73
C THR A 82 -0.52 -5.18 -0.82
N LEU A 83 0.24 -5.92 -0.05
CA LEU A 83 1.67 -5.75 0.17
C LEU A 83 2.40 -7.07 -0.06
N SER A 84 3.67 -6.99 -0.40
CA SER A 84 4.62 -8.09 -0.40
C SER A 84 5.40 -8.05 0.91
N ASP A 85 5.35 -9.11 1.70
CA ASP A 85 6.19 -9.23 2.89
C ASP A 85 7.67 -9.47 2.52
N THR A 86 8.53 -9.55 3.53
CA THR A 86 9.98 -9.80 3.35
C THR A 86 10.29 -11.14 2.69
N ASN A 87 9.36 -12.09 2.72
CA ASN A 87 9.47 -13.41 2.08
C ASN A 87 8.77 -13.46 0.72
N ARG A 88 8.40 -12.30 0.15
CA ARG A 88 7.62 -12.16 -1.09
C ARG A 88 6.23 -12.80 -1.03
N LYS A 89 5.69 -13.03 0.17
CA LYS A 89 4.33 -13.49 0.35
C LYS A 89 3.38 -12.31 0.35
N ARG A 90 2.23 -12.52 -0.27
CA ARG A 90 1.15 -11.53 -0.33
C ARG A 90 0.50 -11.36 1.05
N GLN A 91 0.41 -10.13 1.52
CA GLN A 91 -0.31 -9.73 2.72
C GLN A 91 -1.37 -8.68 2.36
N GLU A 92 -2.53 -8.73 3.00
CA GLU A 92 -3.56 -7.68 2.90
C GLU A 92 -3.72 -6.94 4.23
N MET A 93 -3.86 -5.62 4.14
CA MET A 93 -4.22 -4.76 5.26
C MET A 93 -5.49 -3.98 4.94
N THR A 94 -6.46 -4.06 5.84
CA THR A 94 -7.73 -3.35 5.69
C THR A 94 -7.73 -2.11 6.57
N PHE A 95 -8.10 -0.98 5.96
CA PHE A 95 -8.27 0.30 6.63
C PHE A 95 -9.67 0.85 6.34
N ALA A 96 -10.25 1.55 7.30
CA ALA A 96 -11.45 2.37 7.12
C ALA A 96 -11.10 3.85 7.26
N SER A 97 -11.66 4.69 6.40
CA SER A 97 -11.49 6.14 6.44
C SER A 97 -12.71 6.84 5.84
N GLU A 98 -13.14 7.95 6.44
CA GLU A 98 -14.15 8.82 5.83
C GLU A 98 -13.66 9.48 4.53
N TYR A 99 -12.33 9.56 4.36
CA TYR A 99 -11.63 10.07 3.19
C TYR A 99 -11.15 8.94 2.25
N ARG A 100 -11.88 7.82 2.17
CA ARG A 100 -11.43 6.65 1.40
C ARG A 100 -11.04 6.98 -0.03
N VAL A 101 -11.80 7.86 -0.69
CA VAL A 101 -11.55 8.27 -2.08
C VAL A 101 -10.21 9.00 -2.18
N ASP A 102 -9.92 9.92 -1.27
CA ASP A 102 -8.67 10.68 -1.25
C ASP A 102 -7.48 9.78 -0.95
N VAL A 103 -7.59 8.90 0.05
CA VAL A 103 -6.56 7.92 0.39
C VAL A 103 -6.24 7.02 -0.81
N LEU A 104 -7.26 6.51 -1.50
CA LEU A 104 -7.07 5.69 -2.70
C LEU A 104 -6.40 6.48 -3.82
N THR A 105 -6.86 7.71 -4.05
CA THR A 105 -6.33 8.58 -5.10
C THR A 105 -4.85 8.87 -4.87
N ASP A 106 -4.47 9.28 -3.65
CA ASP A 106 -3.09 9.61 -3.33
C ASP A 106 -2.17 8.39 -3.30
N LEU A 107 -2.66 7.21 -2.89
CA LEU A 107 -1.91 5.96 -3.04
C LEU A 107 -1.65 5.64 -4.51
N LEU A 108 -2.67 5.81 -5.36
CA LEU A 108 -2.58 5.49 -6.79
C LEU A 108 -1.71 6.49 -7.58
N ARG A 109 -1.40 7.67 -7.05
CA ARG A 109 -0.40 8.59 -7.63
C ARG A 109 0.99 7.95 -7.74
N PHE A 110 1.30 6.93 -6.93
CA PHE A 110 2.59 6.21 -6.93
C PHE A 110 2.50 4.83 -7.58
N ARG A 111 1.42 4.53 -8.31
CA ARG A 111 1.18 3.21 -8.91
C ARG A 111 2.32 2.76 -9.83
N ASP A 112 2.98 3.69 -10.52
CA ASP A 112 4.15 3.45 -11.37
C ASP A 112 5.34 2.86 -10.60
N ARG A 113 5.40 3.12 -9.29
CA ARG A 113 6.44 2.65 -8.36
C ARG A 113 6.06 1.40 -7.58
N PHE A 114 4.81 0.92 -7.73
CA PHE A 114 4.38 -0.33 -7.13
C PHE A 114 5.18 -1.50 -7.72
N THR A 115 5.20 -2.64 -7.03
CA THR A 115 5.81 -3.84 -7.59
C THR A 115 5.17 -4.11 -8.95
N GLN A 116 5.91 -3.87 -10.02
CA GLN A 116 5.48 -4.33 -11.33
C GLN A 116 5.49 -5.85 -11.26
N ARG A 117 4.32 -6.47 -11.38
CA ARG A 117 4.30 -7.87 -11.79
C ARG A 117 5.08 -7.91 -13.10
N MET A 118 6.28 -8.46 -13.08
CA MET A 118 6.82 -9.05 -14.29
C MET A 118 5.74 -10.02 -14.74
N ASN A 119 5.05 -9.71 -15.83
CA ASN A 119 4.35 -10.71 -16.62
C ASN A 119 5.43 -11.62 -17.19
N SER A 120 5.99 -12.49 -16.36
CA SER A 120 6.95 -13.52 -16.74
C SER A 120 6.24 -14.64 -17.48
N GLY A 121 5.64 -14.30 -18.63
CA GLY A 121 4.90 -15.23 -19.48
C GLY A 121 4.52 -14.73 -20.87
N LEU A 122 4.76 -13.47 -21.25
CA LEU A 122 4.32 -12.95 -22.56
C LEU A 122 5.36 -12.12 -23.34
N LEU A 123 6.63 -12.10 -22.94
CA LEU A 123 7.69 -11.44 -23.69
C LEU A 123 8.88 -12.38 -23.92
N GLN A 124 8.64 -13.48 -24.63
CA GLN A 124 9.65 -14.26 -25.34
C GLN A 124 8.94 -15.24 -26.29
N ALA A 125 8.30 -14.71 -27.33
CA ALA A 125 8.11 -15.49 -28.55
C ALA A 125 9.17 -15.01 -29.55
N PRO A 126 10.09 -15.87 -30.02
CA PRO A 126 11.00 -15.50 -31.10
C PRO A 126 10.16 -15.23 -32.35
N ILE A 127 10.46 -14.11 -33.02
CA ILE A 127 9.93 -13.85 -34.36
C ILE A 127 10.67 -14.83 -35.28
N GLU A 128 10.05 -15.95 -35.64
CA GLU A 128 10.51 -16.78 -36.74
C GLU A 128 10.42 -15.96 -38.03
N LYS A 129 11.59 -15.64 -38.59
CA LYS A 129 11.70 -15.13 -39.95
C LYS A 129 11.50 -16.31 -40.90
N THR A 130 10.27 -16.49 -41.39
CA THR A 130 10.08 -17.32 -42.58
C THR A 130 10.54 -16.53 -43.80
N ALA A 131 11.74 -16.87 -44.28
CA ALA A 131 12.15 -16.57 -45.65
C ALA A 131 11.27 -17.41 -46.58
N VAL A 132 10.57 -16.74 -47.50
CA VAL A 132 9.91 -17.40 -48.63
C VAL A 132 10.85 -17.24 -49.82
N THR A 133 11.37 -18.37 -50.27
CA THR A 133 12.05 -18.55 -51.56
C THR A 133 11.02 -18.72 -52.66
#